data_AF-A0A9P8DSU7-F1
#
_entry.id   AF-A0A9P8DSU7-F1
#
_cell.length_a   1.000
_cell.length_b   1.000
_cell.length_c   1.000
_cell.angle_alpha   90.00
_cell.angle_beta   90.00
_cell.angle_gamma   90.00
#
_symmetry.space_group_name_H-M   'P 1'
#
loop_
_entity.id
_entity.type
_entity.pdbx_description
1 polymer ?
#
loop_
_entity_poly.entity_id
_entity_poly.type
_entity_poly.pdbx_seq_one_letter_code
_entity_poly.pdbx_strand_id
1 'polypeptide(L)'
;MTAGWAAVPADLSVYLAALKLQRHFSLPTREVLVCLEDVRGSFSGGSLSSLCSLEPVNIAPFDLSPVPRTEQQGAKTGVLPPPNAFGVQTVDELGVLVESTHAQVEEVVIGRSWGLYAGHGSGFLSPEGYGKDFFFSSRMKCSNALSALVFRTSLSLVTNAITKIPPVRYLAARVFPPGTGPSEEARRSHYFKYRTLAIADNKGAEPVPKVEVKFAYSGDPYVFTGVALTQVALVLLQGTIPSHKRGGILTSAALGEEFVTRLKQPEAGVEIEVEVLGEQFDRV
;
A
#
# COMPACT_ATOMS: atom_id res chain seq x y z
N MET A 1 13.77 8.46 1.66
CA MET A 1 12.36 8.44 1.22
C MET A 1 11.96 6.98 0.98
N THR A 2 10.72 6.58 1.24
CA THR A 2 10.25 5.23 0.89
C THR A 2 9.85 5.16 -0.58
N ALA A 3 10.52 4.30 -1.34
CA ALA A 3 10.45 4.27 -2.82
C ALA A 3 10.53 2.86 -3.43
N GLY A 4 10.31 1.82 -2.62
CA GLY A 4 10.29 0.42 -3.08
C GLY A 4 8.90 -0.10 -3.43
N TRP A 5 8.84 -1.29 -4.03
CA TRP A 5 7.58 -1.96 -4.40
C TRP A 5 6.60 -2.12 -3.24
N ALA A 6 7.06 -2.47 -2.04
CA ALA A 6 6.20 -2.60 -0.85
C ALA A 6 5.74 -1.25 -0.24
N ALA A 7 5.95 -0.13 -0.93
CA ALA A 7 5.54 1.20 -0.49
C ALA A 7 4.83 1.99 -1.59
N VAL A 8 5.46 2.16 -2.76
CA VAL A 8 5.02 3.10 -3.80
C VAL A 8 3.60 2.84 -4.33
N PRO A 9 3.22 1.61 -4.74
CA PRO A 9 1.89 1.36 -5.29
C PRO A 9 0.78 1.65 -4.27
N ALA A 10 0.94 1.19 -3.04
CA ALA A 10 -0.03 1.38 -1.96
C ALA A 10 -0.13 2.87 -1.56
N ASP A 11 0.99 3.48 -1.16
CA ASP A 11 1.03 4.83 -0.61
C ASP A 11 0.62 5.91 -1.63
N LEU A 12 1.05 5.77 -2.89
CA LEU A 12 0.69 6.70 -3.96
C LEU A 12 -0.78 6.53 -4.39
N SER A 13 -1.31 5.30 -4.39
CA SER A 13 -2.73 5.06 -4.71
C SER A 13 -3.66 5.58 -3.61
N VAL A 14 -3.30 5.42 -2.33
CA VAL A 14 -4.04 6.02 -1.20
C VAL A 14 -4.06 7.55 -1.33
N TYR A 15 -2.91 8.17 -1.62
CA TYR A 15 -2.83 9.61 -1.87
C TYR A 15 -3.74 10.06 -3.02
N LEU A 16 -3.69 9.37 -4.16
CA LEU A 16 -4.51 9.69 -5.33
C LEU A 16 -6.01 9.53 -5.05
N ALA A 17 -6.41 8.49 -4.33
CA ALA A 17 -7.80 8.25 -3.98
C ALA A 17 -8.34 9.34 -3.03
N ALA A 18 -7.57 9.69 -2.00
CA ALA A 18 -7.88 10.78 -1.09
C ALA A 18 -7.93 12.14 -1.80
N LEU A 19 -6.99 12.40 -2.71
CA LEU A 19 -6.95 13.61 -3.54
C LEU A 19 -8.17 13.73 -4.46
N LYS A 20 -8.60 12.63 -5.08
CA LYS A 20 -9.81 12.61 -5.92
C LYS A 20 -11.08 12.87 -5.09
N LEU A 21 -11.21 12.24 -3.92
CA LEU A 21 -12.31 12.50 -2.99
C LEU A 21 -12.36 13.96 -2.53
N GLN A 22 -11.21 14.53 -2.15
CA GLN A 22 -11.11 15.92 -1.71
C GLN A 22 -11.44 16.90 -2.85
N ARG A 23 -10.92 16.68 -4.08
CA ARG A 23 -11.12 17.59 -5.20
C ARG A 23 -12.51 17.51 -5.84
N HIS A 24 -13.09 16.32 -5.95
CA HIS A 24 -14.36 16.11 -6.66
C HIS A 24 -15.57 16.28 -5.74
N PHE A 25 -15.48 15.85 -4.47
CA PHE A 25 -16.59 15.91 -3.51
C PHE A 25 -16.40 16.90 -2.37
N SER A 26 -15.21 17.50 -2.20
CA SER A 26 -14.86 18.29 -1.00
C SER A 26 -14.98 17.49 0.31
N LEU A 27 -14.82 16.17 0.26
CA LEU A 27 -14.95 15.27 1.41
C LEU A 27 -13.60 14.72 1.89
N PRO A 28 -13.42 14.49 3.22
CA PRO A 28 -12.34 13.67 3.74
C PRO A 28 -12.51 12.20 3.33
N THR A 29 -11.47 11.40 3.55
CA THR A 29 -11.50 9.94 3.40
C THR A 29 -11.78 9.26 4.74
N ARG A 30 -12.79 8.38 4.79
CA ARG A 30 -13.17 7.59 5.97
C ARG A 30 -12.39 6.30 6.08
N GLU A 31 -12.24 5.59 4.97
CA GLU A 31 -11.52 4.32 4.89
C GLU A 31 -10.85 4.17 3.53
N VAL A 32 -9.67 3.52 3.52
CA VAL A 32 -9.05 3.01 2.30
C VAL A 32 -8.61 1.56 2.50
N LEU A 33 -8.93 0.71 1.53
CA LEU A 33 -8.45 -0.66 1.43
C LEU A 33 -7.55 -0.76 0.19
N VAL A 34 -6.27 -1.05 0.40
CA VAL A 34 -5.32 -1.39 -0.69
C VAL A 34 -5.32 -2.90 -0.86
N CYS A 35 -5.63 -3.37 -2.08
CA CYS A 35 -5.65 -4.77 -2.45
C CYS A 35 -4.54 -5.06 -3.47
N LEU A 36 -3.62 -5.96 -3.15
CA LEU A 36 -2.80 -6.65 -4.15
C LEU A 36 -3.72 -7.64 -4.90
N GLU A 37 -4.26 -7.18 -6.03
CA GLU A 37 -5.28 -7.85 -6.85
C GLU A 37 -4.69 -9.07 -7.58
N ASP A 38 -3.49 -8.92 -8.14
CA ASP A 38 -2.76 -10.00 -8.82
C ASP A 38 -1.25 -9.73 -8.78
N VAL A 39 -0.46 -10.79 -8.67
CA VAL A 39 1.01 -10.70 -8.68
C VAL A 39 1.61 -11.99 -9.23
N ARG A 40 2.50 -11.82 -10.21
CA ARG A 40 3.43 -12.86 -10.63
C ARG A 40 4.82 -12.38 -10.28
N GLY A 41 5.38 -12.96 -9.22
CA GLY A 41 6.69 -12.59 -8.69
C GLY A 41 7.30 -13.72 -7.89
N SER A 42 8.43 -13.47 -7.24
CA SER A 42 9.09 -14.42 -6.35
C SER A 42 9.78 -13.71 -5.20
N PHE A 43 9.81 -14.33 -4.03
CA PHE A 43 10.62 -13.85 -2.91
C PHE A 43 12.10 -14.03 -3.23
N SER A 44 12.91 -13.03 -2.90
CA SER A 44 14.37 -13.14 -2.97
C SER A 44 14.91 -13.83 -1.71
N GLY A 45 16.15 -14.31 -1.77
CA GLY A 45 16.88 -14.71 -0.58
C GLY A 45 17.05 -13.56 0.43
N GLY A 46 16.97 -12.29 -0.02
CA GLY A 46 16.89 -11.13 0.87
C GLY A 46 15.59 -11.06 1.67
N SER A 47 14.44 -11.35 1.04
CA SER A 47 13.14 -11.42 1.73
C SER A 47 13.10 -12.57 2.75
N LEU A 48 13.63 -13.74 2.38
CA LEU A 48 13.74 -14.90 3.27
C LEU A 48 14.76 -14.68 4.40
N SER A 49 15.89 -14.03 4.11
CA SER A 49 16.85 -13.62 5.14
C SER A 49 16.24 -12.61 6.11
N SER A 50 15.42 -11.68 5.63
CA SER A 50 14.69 -10.75 6.50
C SER A 50 13.79 -11.52 7.46
N LEU A 51 12.97 -12.46 6.96
CA LEU A 51 12.15 -13.37 7.78
C LEU A 51 12.97 -14.21 8.79
N CYS A 52 14.18 -14.63 8.43
CA CYS A 52 15.09 -15.35 9.33
C CYS A 52 15.74 -14.44 10.40
N SER A 53 15.88 -13.15 10.10
CA SER A 53 16.48 -12.12 10.97
C SER A 53 15.45 -11.24 11.67
N LEU A 54 14.15 -11.51 11.53
CA LEU A 54 13.08 -10.80 12.25
C LEU A 54 13.21 -11.05 13.75
N GLU A 55 13.83 -10.10 14.45
CA GLU A 55 13.36 -9.74 15.78
C GLU A 55 11.96 -9.11 15.62
N PRO A 56 10.97 -9.47 16.47
CA PRO A 56 9.62 -8.93 16.36
C PRO A 56 9.59 -7.45 16.81
N VAL A 57 9.87 -6.55 15.87
CA VAL A 57 9.72 -5.10 16.09
C VAL A 57 8.24 -4.76 16.04
N ASN A 58 7.66 -4.50 17.20
CA ASN A 58 6.26 -4.08 17.33
C ASN A 58 6.13 -2.57 17.05
N ILE A 59 6.26 -2.19 15.77
CA ILE A 59 5.89 -0.86 15.28
C ILE A 59 4.37 -0.86 15.11
N ALA A 60 3.65 -0.10 15.93
CA ALA A 60 2.21 0.03 15.79
C ALA A 60 1.86 0.91 14.57
N PRO A 61 0.65 0.75 13.99
CA PRO A 61 0.17 1.64 12.95
C PRO A 61 0.27 3.11 13.39
N PHE A 62 0.75 3.96 12.49
CA PHE A 62 1.01 5.39 12.74
C PHE A 62 2.17 5.74 13.71
N ASP A 63 2.97 4.80 14.24
CA ASP A 63 4.12 5.14 15.10
C ASP A 63 5.19 6.00 14.38
N LEU A 64 5.33 5.83 13.06
CA LEU A 64 6.19 6.69 12.24
C LEU A 64 5.48 7.95 11.72
N SER A 65 4.29 8.29 12.23
CA SER A 65 3.61 9.54 11.92
C SER A 65 4.28 10.73 12.62
N PRO A 66 4.54 11.86 11.93
CA PRO A 66 4.99 13.09 12.60
C PRO A 66 3.87 13.75 13.45
N VAL A 67 2.63 13.27 13.37
CA VAL A 67 1.49 13.73 14.18
C VAL A 67 0.89 12.52 14.91
N PRO A 68 0.84 12.49 16.25
CA PRO A 68 0.26 11.36 16.98
C PRO A 68 -1.25 11.30 16.76
N ARG A 69 -1.80 10.08 16.77
CA ARG A 69 -3.25 9.86 16.89
C ARG A 69 -3.64 9.77 18.35
N THR A 70 -4.83 10.26 18.68
CA THR A 70 -5.46 9.96 19.97
C THR A 70 -5.85 8.48 20.03
N GLU A 71 -5.94 7.90 21.24
CA GLU A 71 -6.43 6.52 21.43
C GLU A 71 -7.80 6.30 20.78
N GLN A 72 -8.68 7.29 20.85
CA GLN A 72 -10.01 7.27 20.21
C GLN A 72 -9.95 7.26 18.68
N GLN A 73 -8.90 7.80 18.06
CA GLN A 73 -8.67 7.70 16.60
C GLN A 73 -7.98 6.39 16.22
N GLY A 74 -7.13 5.83 17.10
CA GLY A 74 -6.53 4.51 16.92
C GLY A 74 -7.54 3.36 17.05
N ALA A 75 -8.55 3.50 17.92
CA ALA A 75 -9.56 2.49 18.17
C ALA A 75 -10.69 2.43 17.11
N LYS A 76 -10.71 3.32 16.10
CA LYS A 76 -11.75 3.32 15.06
C LYS A 76 -11.52 2.19 14.05
N THR A 77 -12.56 1.41 13.80
CA THR A 77 -12.59 0.41 12.74
C THR A 77 -12.97 1.02 11.39
N GLY A 78 -12.80 0.24 10.31
CA GLY A 78 -13.41 0.51 9.01
C GLY A 78 -14.94 0.52 9.02
N VAL A 79 -15.51 0.95 7.90
CA VAL A 79 -16.93 0.85 7.52
C VAL A 79 -17.19 -0.31 6.54
N LEU A 80 -16.15 -0.83 5.87
CA LEU A 80 -16.22 -2.05 5.09
C LEU A 80 -16.52 -3.29 5.97
N PRO A 81 -17.13 -4.35 5.42
CA PRO A 81 -17.37 -5.60 6.15
C PRO A 81 -16.06 -6.14 6.74
N PRO A 82 -15.97 -6.43 8.05
CA PRO A 82 -14.74 -6.88 8.67
C PRO A 82 -14.38 -8.33 8.25
N PRO A 83 -13.11 -8.75 8.40
CA PRO A 83 -12.73 -10.15 8.23
C PRO A 83 -13.49 -11.06 9.22
N ASN A 84 -13.82 -12.27 8.77
CA ASN A 84 -14.37 -13.30 9.65
C ASN A 84 -13.30 -13.89 10.60
N ALA A 85 -13.68 -14.82 11.48
CA ALA A 85 -12.76 -15.49 12.41
C ALA A 85 -11.59 -16.23 11.71
N PHE A 86 -11.75 -16.60 10.43
CA PHE A 86 -10.70 -17.19 9.61
C PHE A 86 -9.82 -16.15 8.90
N GLY A 87 -9.98 -14.85 9.18
CA GLY A 87 -9.20 -13.76 8.61
C GLY A 87 -9.49 -13.51 7.13
N VAL A 88 -10.61 -14.04 6.63
CA VAL A 88 -11.08 -13.84 5.26
C VAL A 88 -12.10 -12.71 5.27
N GLN A 89 -11.88 -11.69 4.44
CA GLN A 89 -12.78 -10.56 4.23
C GLN A 89 -13.40 -10.67 2.84
N THR A 90 -14.65 -10.26 2.67
CA THR A 90 -15.28 -10.14 1.35
C THR A 90 -15.75 -8.70 1.17
N VAL A 91 -15.39 -8.09 0.04
CA VAL A 91 -15.76 -6.73 -0.34
C VAL A 91 -16.22 -6.77 -1.79
N ASP A 92 -17.43 -6.27 -2.09
CA ASP A 92 -18.10 -6.51 -3.37
C ASP A 92 -17.28 -6.05 -4.58
N GLU A 93 -16.59 -4.91 -4.46
CA GLU A 93 -15.75 -4.36 -5.53
C GLU A 93 -14.45 -5.15 -5.78
N LEU A 94 -13.96 -5.87 -4.76
CA LEU A 94 -12.60 -6.45 -4.75
C LEU A 94 -12.60 -7.99 -4.69
N GLY A 95 -13.67 -8.61 -4.23
CA GLY A 95 -13.84 -10.06 -4.09
C GLY A 95 -13.42 -10.59 -2.72
N VAL A 96 -12.80 -11.78 -2.71
CA VAL A 96 -12.37 -12.47 -1.48
C VAL A 96 -10.92 -12.11 -1.16
N LEU A 97 -10.69 -11.65 0.07
CA LEU A 97 -9.46 -11.01 0.50
C LEU A 97 -8.90 -11.66 1.78
N VAL A 98 -7.58 -11.62 1.90
CA VAL A 98 -6.84 -11.88 3.15
C VAL A 98 -5.89 -10.72 3.44
N GLU A 99 -5.33 -10.66 4.63
CA GLU A 99 -4.24 -9.74 4.99
C GLU A 99 -3.05 -9.88 4.02
N SER A 100 -2.52 -8.75 3.57
CA SER A 100 -1.37 -8.72 2.66
C SER A 100 -0.08 -9.14 3.35
N THR A 101 0.83 -9.80 2.62
CA THR A 101 2.20 -10.04 3.07
C THR A 101 3.01 -8.75 3.30
N HIS A 102 2.53 -7.60 2.79
CA HIS A 102 3.14 -6.29 2.99
C HIS A 102 2.44 -5.45 4.07
N ALA A 103 1.38 -5.94 4.71
CA ALA A 103 0.45 -5.10 5.49
C ALA A 103 1.14 -4.20 6.52
N GLN A 104 2.04 -4.75 7.34
CA GLN A 104 2.80 -3.99 8.34
C GLN A 104 3.65 -2.87 7.73
N VAL A 105 4.24 -3.08 6.55
CA VAL A 105 5.06 -2.06 5.86
C VAL A 105 4.16 -0.96 5.30
N GLU A 106 3.07 -1.36 4.63
CA GLU A 106 2.11 -0.43 4.02
C GLU A 106 1.42 0.42 5.10
N GLU A 107 0.99 -0.16 6.22
CA GLU A 107 0.39 0.53 7.37
C GLU A 107 1.32 1.60 7.97
N VAL A 108 2.60 1.26 8.15
CA VAL A 108 3.60 2.19 8.69
C VAL A 108 3.90 3.34 7.71
N VAL A 109 4.02 3.04 6.41
CA VAL A 109 4.26 4.05 5.37
C VAL A 109 3.04 4.98 5.21
N ILE A 110 1.84 4.43 5.08
CA ILE A 110 0.61 5.20 4.87
C ILE A 110 0.23 5.98 6.14
N GLY A 111 0.48 5.41 7.32
CA GLY A 111 0.34 6.13 8.58
C GLY A 111 1.29 7.33 8.69
N ARG A 112 2.53 7.19 8.20
CA ARG A 112 3.44 8.32 8.06
C ARG A 112 2.95 9.36 7.05
N SER A 113 2.46 8.95 5.89
CA SER A 113 1.90 9.86 4.88
C SER A 113 0.70 10.65 5.39
N TRP A 114 -0.22 9.98 6.09
CA TRP A 114 -1.36 10.64 6.76
C TRP A 114 -0.88 11.78 7.67
N GLY A 115 0.14 11.53 8.51
CA GLY A 115 0.70 12.55 9.40
C GLY A 115 1.47 13.67 8.67
N LEU A 116 2.22 13.35 7.61
CA LEU A 116 2.90 14.35 6.77
C LEU A 116 1.91 15.33 6.10
N TYR A 117 0.66 14.89 5.90
CA TYR A 117 -0.42 15.71 5.37
C TYR A 117 -1.30 16.37 6.47
N ALA A 118 -1.39 15.78 7.67
CA ALA A 118 -2.07 16.38 8.83
C ALA A 118 -1.25 17.50 9.52
N GLY A 119 0.08 17.50 9.36
CA GLY A 119 0.97 18.48 9.97
C GLY A 119 0.81 19.92 9.44
N HIS A 120 1.07 20.90 10.29
CA HIS A 120 0.84 22.34 10.03
C HIS A 120 1.82 23.00 9.01
N GLY A 121 2.66 22.21 8.31
CA GLY A 121 3.60 22.67 7.28
C GLY A 121 3.11 22.27 5.88
N SER A 122 1.94 22.77 5.50
CA SER A 122 1.07 22.18 4.47
C SER A 122 1.54 22.40 3.02
N GLY A 123 1.15 21.47 2.13
CA GLY A 123 1.63 21.47 0.75
C GLY A 123 1.19 20.35 -0.20
N PHE A 124 -0.02 19.75 -0.20
CA PHE A 124 -1.23 19.89 0.62
C PHE A 124 -2.05 18.59 0.50
N LEU A 125 -2.67 18.14 1.60
CA LEU A 125 -3.97 17.46 1.63
C LEU A 125 -4.52 17.55 3.06
N SER A 126 -5.77 18.00 3.24
CA SER A 126 -6.41 18.13 4.56
C SER A 126 -7.92 18.24 4.38
N PRO A 127 -8.72 17.50 5.16
CA PRO A 127 -9.13 18.03 6.48
C PRO A 127 -8.40 17.29 7.61
N GLU A 128 -7.25 17.84 8.01
CA GLU A 128 -6.16 17.19 8.77
C GLU A 128 -5.73 15.82 8.22
N GLY A 129 -4.94 15.85 7.14
CA GLY A 129 -4.41 14.65 6.48
C GLY A 129 -5.35 14.12 5.40
N TYR A 130 -5.48 12.80 5.32
CA TYR A 130 -6.52 12.17 4.50
C TYR A 130 -7.92 12.27 5.15
N GLY A 131 -7.97 12.51 6.46
CA GLY A 131 -9.19 12.66 7.24
C GLY A 131 -8.96 12.26 8.69
N LYS A 132 -9.64 12.95 9.63
CA LYS A 132 -9.57 12.69 11.08
C LYS A 132 -9.94 11.26 11.51
N ASP A 133 -10.81 10.61 10.73
CA ASP A 133 -11.41 9.30 11.01
C ASP A 133 -10.92 8.23 10.00
N PHE A 134 -9.82 8.53 9.30
CA PHE A 134 -9.19 7.67 8.29
C PHE A 134 -8.76 6.33 8.89
N PHE A 135 -9.36 5.25 8.38
CA PHE A 135 -8.94 3.86 8.60
C PHE A 135 -8.22 3.34 7.35
N PHE A 136 -7.22 2.50 7.53
CA PHE A 136 -6.50 1.85 6.44
C PHE A 136 -6.46 0.34 6.66
N SER A 137 -6.57 -0.44 5.58
CA SER A 137 -6.24 -1.87 5.61
C SER A 137 -5.53 -2.31 4.33
N SER A 138 -4.55 -3.20 4.49
CA SER A 138 -3.79 -3.81 3.39
C SER A 138 -4.20 -5.27 3.21
N ARG A 139 -4.58 -5.61 1.98
CA ARG A 139 -5.14 -6.91 1.59
C ARG A 139 -4.45 -7.46 0.35
N MET A 140 -4.62 -8.75 0.14
CA MET A 140 -4.37 -9.40 -1.14
C MET A 140 -5.56 -10.27 -1.53
N LYS A 141 -5.80 -10.38 -2.82
CA LYS A 141 -6.92 -11.14 -3.37
C LYS A 141 -6.64 -12.64 -3.39
N CYS A 142 -7.70 -13.41 -3.23
CA CYS A 142 -7.74 -14.85 -3.43
C CYS A 142 -8.92 -15.20 -4.35
N SER A 143 -8.82 -16.29 -5.11
CA SER A 143 -9.86 -16.64 -6.09
C SER A 143 -11.18 -17.08 -5.44
N ASN A 144 -11.11 -17.59 -4.21
CA ASN A 144 -12.27 -17.98 -3.38
C ASN A 144 -11.87 -18.18 -1.90
N ALA A 145 -12.86 -18.35 -1.02
CA ALA A 145 -12.66 -18.53 0.42
C ALA A 145 -11.80 -19.74 0.81
N LEU A 146 -11.80 -20.83 0.03
CA LEU A 146 -10.94 -22.00 0.29
C LEU A 146 -9.48 -21.67 -0.03
N SER A 147 -9.20 -21.04 -1.17
CA SER A 147 -7.84 -20.58 -1.51
C SER A 147 -7.31 -19.57 -0.49
N ALA A 148 -8.16 -18.67 0.00
CA ALA A 148 -7.84 -17.72 1.07
C ALA A 148 -7.43 -18.43 2.38
N LEU A 149 -8.21 -19.44 2.80
CA LEU A 149 -7.91 -20.23 4.00
C LEU A 149 -6.60 -21.02 3.85
N VAL A 150 -6.38 -21.67 2.70
CA VAL A 150 -5.16 -22.43 2.40
C VAL A 150 -3.93 -21.50 2.35
N PHE A 151 -4.05 -20.33 1.72
CA PHE A 151 -2.96 -19.35 1.68
C PHE A 151 -2.62 -18.84 3.09
N ARG A 152 -3.62 -18.40 3.87
CA ARG A 152 -3.39 -17.88 5.23
C ARG A 152 -2.79 -18.94 6.16
N THR A 153 -3.28 -20.17 6.11
CA THR A 153 -2.76 -21.27 6.95
C THR A 153 -1.35 -21.69 6.54
N SER A 154 -1.06 -21.83 5.24
CA SER A 154 0.29 -22.17 4.77
C SER A 154 1.31 -21.06 5.06
N LEU A 155 0.97 -19.79 4.81
CA LEU A 155 1.83 -18.65 5.14
C LEU A 155 2.12 -18.58 6.64
N SER A 156 1.10 -18.77 7.49
CA SER A 156 1.27 -18.82 8.95
C SER A 156 2.16 -19.98 9.38
N LEU A 157 1.95 -21.19 8.85
CA LEU A 157 2.76 -22.37 9.17
C LEU A 157 4.23 -22.18 8.75
N VAL A 158 4.50 -21.71 7.53
CA VAL A 158 5.86 -21.47 7.02
C VAL A 158 6.56 -20.39 7.84
N THR A 159 5.88 -19.27 8.11
CA THR A 159 6.44 -18.17 8.90
C THR A 159 6.76 -18.62 10.32
N ASN A 160 5.83 -19.34 10.98
CA ASN A 160 6.08 -19.89 12.33
C ASN A 160 7.20 -20.94 12.33
N ALA A 161 7.32 -21.77 11.29
CA ALA A 161 8.40 -22.76 11.20
C ALA A 161 9.77 -22.09 11.07
N ILE A 162 9.91 -21.09 10.18
CA ILE A 162 11.16 -20.33 10.00
C ILE A 162 11.50 -19.54 11.28
N THR A 163 10.54 -18.83 11.87
CA THR A 163 10.83 -17.97 13.02
C THR A 163 11.01 -18.76 14.32
N LYS A 164 10.30 -19.88 14.55
CA LYS A 164 10.32 -20.61 15.83
C LYS A 164 11.15 -21.90 15.86
N ILE A 165 11.55 -22.46 14.71
CA ILE A 165 12.29 -23.74 14.66
C ILE A 165 13.71 -23.47 14.10
N PRO A 166 14.76 -23.36 14.95
CA PRO A 166 16.09 -22.96 14.51
C PRO A 166 16.72 -23.83 13.40
N PRO A 167 16.55 -25.18 13.37
CA PRO A 167 17.00 -25.99 12.24
C PRO A 167 16.36 -25.63 10.90
N VAL A 168 15.05 -25.32 10.90
CA VAL A 168 14.32 -24.89 9.68
C VAL A 168 14.81 -23.51 9.23
N ARG A 169 15.02 -22.59 10.19
CA ARG A 169 15.59 -21.26 9.92
C ARG A 169 16.97 -21.34 9.28
N TYR A 170 17.86 -22.15 9.85
CA TYR A 170 19.21 -22.38 9.33
C TYR A 170 19.20 -22.96 7.92
N LEU A 171 18.31 -23.95 7.67
CA LEU A 171 18.16 -24.52 6.33
C LEU A 171 17.62 -23.48 5.33
N ALA A 172 16.59 -22.71 5.69
CA ALA A 172 16.03 -21.68 4.83
C ALA A 172 17.06 -20.62 4.44
N ALA A 173 17.82 -20.09 5.42
CA ALA A 173 18.89 -19.12 5.20
C ALA A 173 20.04 -19.68 4.34
N ARG A 174 20.31 -20.99 4.41
CA ARG A 174 21.36 -21.66 3.62
C ARG A 174 20.93 -21.98 2.19
N VAL A 175 19.66 -22.31 1.96
CA VAL A 175 19.12 -22.64 0.62
C VAL A 175 18.82 -21.36 -0.17
N PHE A 176 18.39 -20.29 0.49
CA PHE A 176 18.07 -19.01 -0.15
C PHE A 176 18.91 -17.86 0.45
N PRO A 177 20.24 -17.85 0.25
CA PRO A 177 21.09 -16.80 0.81
C PRO A 177 20.80 -15.43 0.16
N PRO A 178 21.09 -14.32 0.87
CA PRO A 178 21.00 -12.97 0.30
C PRO A 178 21.72 -12.85 -1.05
N GLY A 179 21.15 -12.09 -1.98
CA GLY A 179 21.65 -11.97 -3.35
C GLY A 179 21.14 -13.05 -4.32
N THR A 180 20.52 -14.13 -3.85
CA THR A 180 19.75 -15.04 -4.72
C THR A 180 18.39 -14.44 -5.05
N GLY A 181 17.99 -14.52 -6.32
CA GLY A 181 16.70 -14.08 -6.82
C GLY A 181 16.24 -14.96 -7.99
N PRO A 182 15.01 -14.77 -8.48
CA PRO A 182 14.52 -15.49 -9.66
C PRO A 182 15.43 -15.25 -10.87
N SER A 183 15.58 -16.24 -11.76
CA SER A 183 16.37 -16.09 -13.00
C SER A 183 15.77 -15.03 -13.93
N GLU A 184 16.54 -14.56 -14.92
CA GLU A 184 16.02 -13.55 -15.84
C GLU A 184 14.80 -14.05 -16.62
N GLU A 185 14.81 -15.32 -17.04
CA GLU A 185 13.71 -15.97 -17.74
C GLU A 185 12.43 -16.01 -16.91
N ALA A 186 12.54 -16.30 -15.60
CA ALA A 186 11.41 -16.23 -14.68
C ALA A 186 10.86 -14.79 -14.61
N ARG A 187 11.75 -13.81 -14.41
CA ARG A 187 11.42 -12.37 -14.29
C ARG A 187 10.73 -11.79 -15.53
N ARG A 188 11.02 -12.28 -16.74
CA ARG A 188 10.36 -11.82 -17.99
C ARG A 188 8.84 -11.97 -17.99
N SER A 189 8.30 -12.85 -17.15
CA SER A 189 6.87 -13.10 -17.01
C SER A 189 6.23 -12.41 -15.80
N HIS A 190 7.01 -11.68 -15.01
CA HIS A 190 6.54 -11.06 -13.78
C HIS A 190 5.73 -9.78 -14.04
N TYR A 191 4.79 -9.52 -13.15
CA TYR A 191 3.95 -8.31 -13.13
C TYR A 191 3.31 -8.18 -11.74
N PHE A 192 2.73 -7.01 -11.45
CA PHE A 192 1.82 -6.85 -10.33
C PHE A 192 0.69 -5.86 -10.64
N LYS A 193 -0.43 -6.02 -9.93
CA LYS A 193 -1.62 -5.18 -10.02
C LYS A 193 -2.16 -4.91 -8.61
N TYR A 194 -2.32 -3.64 -8.29
CA TYR A 194 -3.00 -3.17 -7.09
C TYR A 194 -4.33 -2.51 -7.46
N ARG A 195 -5.35 -2.68 -6.61
CA ARG A 195 -6.60 -1.91 -6.62
C ARG A 195 -6.79 -1.29 -5.24
N THR A 196 -7.10 0.00 -5.21
CA THR A 196 -7.26 0.76 -3.96
C THR A 196 -8.66 1.34 -3.92
N LEU A 197 -9.48 0.87 -2.98
CA LEU A 197 -10.85 1.36 -2.78
C LEU A 197 -10.85 2.37 -1.63
N ALA A 198 -11.22 3.61 -1.92
CA ALA A 198 -11.40 4.66 -0.92
C ALA A 198 -12.88 5.04 -0.77
N ILE A 199 -13.29 5.27 0.47
CA ILE A 199 -14.66 5.64 0.86
C ILE A 199 -14.64 7.02 1.51
N ALA A 200 -15.53 7.92 1.08
CA ALA A 200 -15.64 9.26 1.63
C ALA A 200 -16.19 9.29 3.07
N ASP A 201 -15.72 10.24 3.88
CA ASP A 201 -16.38 10.63 5.14
C ASP A 201 -17.49 11.65 4.86
N ASN A 202 -18.66 11.15 4.45
CA ASN A 202 -19.83 11.98 4.13
C ASN A 202 -20.80 12.17 5.31
N LYS A 203 -20.39 11.83 6.55
CA LYS A 203 -21.20 11.90 7.77
C LYS A 203 -22.50 11.06 7.75
N GLY A 204 -22.56 10.02 6.93
CA GLY A 204 -23.72 9.11 6.85
C GLY A 204 -24.84 9.58 5.92
N ALA A 205 -24.54 10.48 4.98
CA ALA A 205 -25.41 10.72 3.83
C ALA A 205 -25.40 9.51 2.87
N GLU A 206 -26.36 9.43 1.96
CA GLU A 206 -26.35 8.47 0.84
C GLU A 206 -26.69 9.19 -0.47
N PRO A 207 -26.11 8.79 -1.61
CA PRO A 207 -25.09 7.74 -1.79
C PRO A 207 -23.71 8.12 -1.19
N VAL A 208 -22.98 7.16 -0.62
CA VAL A 208 -21.56 7.36 -0.22
C VAL A 208 -20.63 7.38 -1.44
N PRO A 209 -19.89 8.48 -1.70
CA PRO A 209 -18.91 8.51 -2.78
C PRO A 209 -17.74 7.54 -2.53
N LYS A 210 -17.38 6.80 -3.58
CA LYS A 210 -16.28 5.84 -3.61
C LYS A 210 -15.33 6.17 -4.76
N VAL A 211 -14.04 5.95 -4.56
CA VAL A 211 -13.00 6.09 -5.59
C VAL A 211 -12.19 4.81 -5.66
N GLU A 212 -11.96 4.31 -6.87
CA GLU A 212 -10.99 3.26 -7.15
C GLU A 212 -9.72 3.85 -7.78
N VAL A 213 -8.56 3.38 -7.32
CA VAL A 213 -7.28 3.57 -8.02
C VAL A 213 -6.72 2.21 -8.41
N LYS A 214 -6.53 1.99 -9.71
CA LYS A 214 -5.80 0.83 -10.25
C LYS A 214 -4.36 1.23 -10.49
N PHE A 215 -3.41 0.41 -10.05
CA PHE A 215 -1.97 0.62 -10.25
C PHE A 215 -1.37 -0.69 -10.75
N ALA A 216 -0.83 -0.71 -11.97
CA ALA A 216 -0.27 -1.91 -12.57
C ALA A 216 1.13 -1.66 -13.16
N TYR A 217 1.94 -2.72 -13.17
CA TYR A 217 3.26 -2.72 -13.78
C TYR A 217 3.54 -4.08 -14.42
N SER A 218 3.81 -4.05 -15.73
CA SER A 218 4.10 -5.23 -16.55
C SER A 218 5.60 -5.60 -16.49
N GLY A 219 6.09 -5.85 -15.28
CA GLY A 219 7.48 -6.26 -15.06
C GLY A 219 7.76 -6.74 -13.63
N ASP A 220 9.00 -7.15 -13.39
CA ASP A 220 9.43 -7.70 -12.11
C ASP A 220 9.38 -6.68 -10.95
N PRO A 221 8.85 -7.05 -9.77
CA PRO A 221 8.77 -6.15 -8.60
C PRO A 221 10.10 -5.56 -8.10
N TYR A 222 11.23 -6.25 -8.26
CA TYR A 222 12.54 -5.69 -7.91
C TYR A 222 13.03 -4.70 -8.98
N VAL A 223 12.76 -4.98 -10.26
CA VAL A 223 13.00 -4.02 -11.35
C VAL A 223 12.17 -2.75 -11.13
N PHE A 224 10.88 -2.88 -10.77
CA PHE A 224 10.02 -1.76 -10.42
C PHE A 224 10.63 -0.90 -9.28
N THR A 225 11.24 -1.52 -8.28
CA THR A 225 11.91 -0.77 -7.20
C THR A 225 13.05 0.12 -7.74
N GLY A 226 13.83 -0.36 -8.71
CA GLY A 226 14.85 0.44 -9.42
C GLY A 226 14.24 1.56 -10.28
N VAL A 227 13.16 1.27 -11.00
CA VAL A 227 12.41 2.27 -11.80
C VAL A 227 11.86 3.38 -10.89
N ALA A 228 11.17 3.01 -9.81
CA ALA A 228 10.59 3.94 -8.85
C ALA A 228 11.66 4.82 -8.20
N LEU A 229 12.77 4.25 -7.71
CA LEU A 229 13.92 5.01 -7.18
C LEU A 229 14.48 6.01 -8.21
N THR A 230 14.59 5.60 -9.47
CA THR A 230 15.06 6.47 -10.56
C THR A 230 14.10 7.62 -10.81
N GLN A 231 12.79 7.35 -10.89
CA GLN A 231 11.79 8.42 -11.09
C GLN A 231 11.70 9.35 -9.86
N VAL A 232 11.84 8.84 -8.63
CA VAL A 232 11.96 9.66 -7.41
C VAL A 232 13.15 10.62 -7.49
N ALA A 233 14.32 10.13 -7.87
CA ALA A 233 15.51 10.96 -8.03
C ALA A 233 15.31 12.05 -9.10
N LEU A 234 14.65 11.70 -10.21
CA LEU A 234 14.35 12.66 -11.28
C LEU A 234 13.34 13.74 -10.85
N VAL A 235 12.29 13.42 -10.08
CA VAL A 235 11.41 14.45 -9.49
C VAL A 235 12.19 15.39 -8.57
N LEU A 236 13.06 14.85 -7.71
CA LEU A 236 13.83 15.65 -6.76
C LEU A 236 14.86 16.57 -7.45
N LEU A 237 15.33 16.22 -8.65
CA LEU A 237 16.25 17.05 -9.43
C LEU A 237 15.56 18.21 -10.20
N GLN A 238 14.23 18.22 -10.33
CA GLN A 238 13.50 19.22 -11.13
C GLN A 238 13.37 20.60 -10.47
N GLY A 239 13.73 20.75 -9.18
CA GLY A 239 13.74 22.03 -8.46
C GLY A 239 12.94 22.00 -7.15
N THR A 240 12.58 23.17 -6.61
CA THR A 240 11.97 23.29 -5.27
C THR A 240 10.48 22.92 -5.21
N ILE A 241 10.19 21.62 -5.37
CA ILE A 241 8.85 21.03 -5.12
C ILE A 241 8.46 21.11 -3.62
N PRO A 242 7.18 20.92 -3.23
CA PRO A 242 6.74 20.96 -1.83
C PRO A 242 7.49 20.01 -0.88
N SER A 243 7.93 18.85 -1.38
CA SER A 243 8.74 17.87 -0.66
C SER A 243 10.06 18.47 -0.14
N HIS A 244 10.73 19.33 -0.92
CA HIS A 244 11.95 20.02 -0.48
C HIS A 244 11.71 20.98 0.68
N LYS A 245 10.56 21.67 0.69
CA LYS A 245 10.17 22.58 1.77
C LYS A 245 9.80 21.84 3.05
N ARG A 246 9.23 20.63 2.92
CA ARG A 246 8.82 19.77 4.03
C ARG A 246 10.02 19.11 4.73
N GLY A 247 10.99 18.60 3.97
CA GLY A 247 12.22 17.98 4.49
C GLY A 247 12.00 16.68 5.29
N GLY A 248 13.09 16.18 5.89
CA GLY A 248 13.08 14.98 6.73
C GLY A 248 12.83 13.67 5.98
N ILE A 249 12.36 12.64 6.70
CA ILE A 249 12.04 11.33 6.11
C ILE A 249 10.67 11.42 5.42
N LEU A 250 10.66 11.42 4.10
CA LEU A 250 9.43 11.51 3.29
C LEU A 250 8.98 10.17 2.72
N THR A 251 7.71 10.10 2.34
CA THR A 251 7.07 8.97 1.67
C THR A 251 6.83 9.26 0.18
N SER A 252 6.49 8.25 -0.62
CA SER A 252 6.16 8.41 -2.04
C SER A 252 5.00 9.36 -2.29
N ALA A 253 3.96 9.33 -1.45
CA ALA A 253 2.84 10.26 -1.49
C ALA A 253 3.27 11.73 -1.36
N ALA A 254 4.42 12.02 -0.72
CA ALA A 254 4.93 13.38 -0.57
C ALA A 254 5.50 13.99 -1.87
N LEU A 255 5.66 13.21 -2.94
CA LEU A 255 6.01 13.70 -4.29
C LEU A 255 4.79 14.04 -5.16
N GLY A 256 3.60 13.57 -4.75
CA GLY A 256 2.33 13.91 -5.39
C GLY A 256 2.21 13.53 -6.88
N GLU A 257 1.42 14.32 -7.61
CA GLU A 257 1.06 14.08 -9.00
C GLU A 257 2.24 14.17 -9.99
N GLU A 258 3.31 14.89 -9.65
CA GLU A 258 4.52 14.96 -10.50
C GLU A 258 5.17 13.58 -10.62
N PHE A 259 5.26 12.83 -9.50
CA PHE A 259 5.76 11.45 -9.51
C PHE A 259 4.84 10.51 -10.28
N VAL A 260 3.52 10.69 -10.19
CA VAL A 260 2.53 9.93 -10.99
C VAL A 260 2.76 10.17 -12.49
N THR A 261 2.94 11.43 -12.90
CA THR A 261 3.24 11.79 -14.29
C THR A 261 4.55 11.17 -14.78
N ARG A 262 5.57 11.07 -13.91
CA ARG A 262 6.84 10.38 -14.23
C ARG A 262 6.69 8.85 -14.34
N LEU A 263 5.95 8.21 -13.45
CA LEU A 263 5.72 6.76 -13.48
C LEU A 263 4.92 6.33 -14.72
N LYS A 264 4.01 7.20 -15.19
CA LYS A 264 3.23 6.99 -16.43
C LYS A 264 4.02 7.19 -17.72
N GLN A 265 5.28 7.64 -17.69
CA GLN A 265 6.06 7.77 -18.92
C GLN A 265 6.37 6.38 -19.52
N PRO A 266 6.47 6.25 -20.85
CA PRO A 266 6.71 4.96 -21.51
C PRO A 266 7.94 4.21 -21.00
N GLU A 267 8.99 4.91 -20.57
CA GLU A 267 10.23 4.34 -20.04
C GLU A 267 10.08 3.80 -18.61
N ALA A 268 9.08 4.29 -17.86
CA ALA A 268 8.74 3.80 -16.53
C ALA A 268 7.65 2.72 -16.57
N GLY A 269 6.75 2.77 -17.56
CA GLY A 269 5.83 1.67 -17.88
C GLY A 269 4.79 1.35 -16.81
N VAL A 270 4.38 2.32 -15.99
CA VAL A 270 3.39 2.14 -14.93
C VAL A 270 2.01 2.65 -15.38
N GLU A 271 1.02 1.78 -15.30
CA GLU A 271 -0.38 2.09 -15.57
C GLU A 271 -1.03 2.54 -14.25
N ILE A 272 -1.65 3.73 -14.24
CA ILE A 272 -2.37 4.25 -13.05
C ILE A 272 -3.68 4.89 -13.49
N GLU A 273 -4.80 4.34 -13.05
CA GLU A 273 -6.16 4.81 -13.37
C GLU A 273 -6.86 5.24 -12.07
N VAL A 274 -7.66 6.31 -12.12
CA VAL A 274 -8.37 6.88 -10.95
C VAL A 274 -9.81 7.14 -11.35
N GLU A 275 -10.73 6.36 -10.80
CA GLU A 275 -12.14 6.31 -11.21
C GLU A 275 -13.05 6.58 -10.00
N VAL A 276 -14.18 7.25 -10.24
CA VAL A 276 -15.27 7.35 -9.26
C VAL A 276 -16.20 6.16 -9.48
N LEU A 277 -16.65 5.51 -8.41
CA LEU A 277 -17.55 4.36 -8.54
C LEU A 277 -19.01 4.77 -8.35
N GLY A 278 -19.83 4.53 -9.37
CA GLY A 278 -21.28 4.66 -9.36
C GLY A 278 -21.81 5.71 -10.36
N GLU A 279 -22.72 5.28 -11.25
CA GLU A 279 -23.27 6.09 -12.36
C GLU A 279 -23.88 7.45 -11.93
N GLN A 280 -24.28 7.54 -10.66
CA GLN A 280 -24.86 8.75 -10.05
C GLN A 280 -23.84 9.89 -9.92
N PHE A 281 -22.55 9.59 -9.99
CA PHE A 281 -21.45 10.54 -9.83
C PHE A 281 -20.70 10.86 -11.15
N ASP A 282 -20.97 10.14 -12.24
CA ASP A 282 -20.35 10.38 -13.57
C ASP A 282 -20.82 11.68 -14.26
N ARG A 283 -21.78 12.40 -13.65
CA ARG A 283 -22.43 13.60 -14.21
C ARG A 283 -22.15 14.90 -13.44
N VAL A 284 -21.16 14.89 -12.55
CA VAL A 284 -20.77 16.03 -11.68
C VAL A 284 -19.35 16.47 -11.99
#